data_AF-A0A432FPT2-F1
#
_entry.id   AF-A0A432FPT2-F1
#
_cell.length_a   1.000
_cell.length_b   1.000
_cell.length_c   1.000
_cell.angle_alpha   90.00
_cell.angle_beta   90.00
_cell.angle_gamma   90.00
#
_symmetry.space_group_name_H-M   'P 1'
#
loop_
_entity.id
_entity.type
_entity.pdbx_description
1 polymer ?
#
loop_
_entity_poly.entity_id
_entity_poly.type
_entity_poly.pdbx_seq_one_letter_code
_entity_poly.pdbx_strand_id
1 'polypeptide(L)'
;TITPHTHFECEVYILSKDEGGRHTPFFNNYRPQFYFRTTDVTGACELPEGVEMVMPGDNVKMTVKLIAPIAMEEGLRFAIREGGRTVGAGVVSKIIE
;
A
#
# COMPACT_ATOMS: atom_id res chain seq x y z
N THR A 1 -11.58 -20.67 -2.97
CA THR A 1 -10.21 -20.94 -2.51
C THR A 1 -9.44 -19.64 -2.63
N ILE A 2 -8.76 -19.18 -1.59
CA ILE A 2 -7.95 -17.94 -1.69
C ILE A 2 -6.60 -18.32 -2.29
N THR A 3 -6.22 -17.66 -3.39
CA THR A 3 -4.96 -17.88 -4.09
C THR A 3 -3.91 -16.84 -3.71
N PRO A 4 -2.62 -17.20 -3.77
CA PRO A 4 -1.52 -16.25 -3.56
C PRO A 4 -1.33 -15.35 -4.78
N HIS A 5 -1.17 -14.05 -4.54
CA HIS A 5 -0.97 -13.01 -5.56
C HIS A 5 0.19 -12.10 -5.18
N THR A 6 0.76 -11.41 -6.18
CA THR A 6 1.82 -10.41 -5.95
C THR A 6 1.49 -9.04 -6.50
N HIS A 7 0.49 -8.93 -7.38
CA HIS A 7 0.23 -7.71 -8.13
C HIS A 7 -1.25 -7.33 -8.01
N PHE A 8 -1.52 -6.14 -7.48
CA PHE A 8 -2.89 -5.69 -7.24
C PHE A 8 -3.00 -4.15 -7.33
N GLU A 9 -4.20 -3.69 -7.64
CA GLU A 9 -4.61 -2.30 -7.49
C GLU A 9 -5.23 -2.10 -6.10
N CYS A 10 -5.06 -0.91 -5.53
CA CYS A 10 -5.62 -0.59 -4.22
C CYS A 10 -6.01 0.88 -4.09
N GLU A 11 -6.89 1.13 -3.13
CA GLU A 11 -7.19 2.47 -2.63
C GLU A 11 -6.61 2.61 -1.23
N VAL A 12 -5.87 3.70 -1.00
CA VAL A 12 -5.09 3.89 0.23
C VAL A 12 -5.28 5.29 0.77
N TYR A 13 -5.53 5.37 2.07
CA TYR A 13 -5.39 6.59 2.86
C TYR A 13 -4.00 6.63 3.51
N ILE A 14 -3.28 7.74 3.31
CA ILE A 14 -1.97 7.96 3.91
C ILE A 14 -2.15 8.76 5.18
N LEU A 15 -1.68 8.24 6.31
CA LEU A 15 -1.84 8.91 7.60
C LEU A 15 -1.09 10.23 7.58
N SER A 16 -1.77 11.28 8.05
CA SER A 16 -1.17 12.59 8.27
C SER A 16 -0.12 12.55 9.37
N LYS A 17 0.66 13.62 9.47
CA LYS A 17 1.64 13.80 10.54
C LYS A 17 0.99 13.72 11.93
N ASP A 18 -0.18 14.31 12.10
CA ASP A 18 -0.87 14.39 13.39
C ASP A 18 -1.45 13.02 13.81
N GLU A 19 -1.71 12.14 12.84
CA GLU A 19 -2.08 10.74 13.07
C GLU A 19 -0.86 9.83 13.32
N GLY A 20 0.34 10.39 13.35
CA GLY A 20 1.59 9.64 13.54
C GLY A 20 2.13 8.98 12.28
N GLY A 21 1.64 9.39 11.11
CA GLY A 21 2.10 8.93 9.80
C GLY A 21 3.37 9.62 9.33
N ARG A 22 3.44 9.89 8.02
CA ARG A 22 4.63 10.51 7.40
C ARG A 22 4.65 12.03 7.63
N HIS A 23 5.86 12.58 7.68
CA HIS A 23 6.08 14.03 7.67
C HIS A 23 6.26 14.61 6.27
N THR A 24 6.78 13.79 5.35
CA THR A 24 7.12 14.18 3.98
C THR A 24 6.36 13.31 2.98
N PRO A 25 6.11 13.83 1.76
CA PRO A 25 5.49 13.03 0.71
C PRO A 25 6.33 11.81 0.34
N PHE A 26 5.73 10.89 -0.41
CA PHE A 26 6.45 9.86 -1.13
C PHE A 26 6.16 9.95 -2.63
N PHE A 27 7.03 9.31 -3.41
CA PHE A 27 7.04 9.37 -4.87
C PHE A 27 6.84 7.97 -5.45
N ASN A 28 6.81 7.89 -6.78
CA ASN A 28 6.76 6.61 -7.48
C ASN A 28 7.93 5.68 -7.10
N ASN A 29 7.74 4.36 -7.17
CA ASN A 29 8.69 3.32 -6.71
C ASN A 29 9.05 3.42 -5.22
N TYR A 30 8.17 4.02 -4.42
CA TYR A 30 8.21 3.92 -2.97
C TYR A 30 8.06 2.45 -2.53
N ARG A 31 8.87 2.01 -1.56
CA ARG A 31 9.00 0.58 -1.17
C ARG A 31 8.76 0.31 0.31
N PRO A 32 7.53 0.48 0.82
CA PRO A 32 7.19 0.19 2.20
C PRO A 32 6.96 -1.30 2.45
N GLN A 33 6.68 -1.64 3.71
CA GLN A 33 6.15 -2.93 4.12
C GLN A 33 4.62 -2.89 4.09
N PHE A 34 3.99 -3.88 3.47
CA PHE A 34 2.55 -4.09 3.48
C PHE A 34 2.22 -5.17 4.50
N TYR A 35 1.44 -4.80 5.50
CA TYR A 35 0.98 -5.68 6.54
C TYR A 35 -0.37 -6.29 6.18
N PHE A 36 -0.35 -7.58 5.84
CA PHE A 36 -1.54 -8.37 5.56
C PHE A 36 -1.78 -9.34 6.71
N ARG A 37 -2.84 -9.11 7.48
CA ARG A 37 -3.28 -9.90 8.64
C ARG A 37 -2.21 -10.09 9.72
N THR A 38 -1.21 -10.93 9.45
CA THR A 38 -0.17 -11.34 10.41
C THR A 38 1.25 -11.20 9.86
N THR A 39 1.45 -10.80 8.60
CA THR A 39 2.77 -10.73 7.97
C THR A 39 3.01 -9.40 7.28
N ASP A 40 4.26 -8.93 7.36
CA ASP A 40 4.79 -7.83 6.57
C ASP A 40 5.43 -8.39 5.29
N VAL A 41 5.19 -7.74 4.16
CA VAL A 41 5.86 -8.04 2.88
C VAL A 41 6.20 -6.73 2.18
N THR A 42 7.45 -6.59 1.73
CA THR A 42 7.84 -5.38 0.98
C THR A 42 7.14 -5.36 -0.37
N GLY A 43 6.67 -4.19 -0.80
CA GLY A 43 6.11 -3.98 -2.13
C GLY A 43 6.57 -2.67 -2.74
N ALA A 44 6.57 -2.58 -4.06
CA ALA A 44 6.80 -1.33 -4.78
C ALA A 44 5.46 -0.70 -5.18
N CYS A 45 5.29 0.58 -4.87
CA CYS A 45 4.14 1.37 -5.26
C CYS A 45 4.36 1.97 -6.65
N GLU A 46 3.35 1.87 -7.51
CA GLU A 46 3.24 2.57 -8.78
C GLU A 46 2.08 3.57 -8.70
N LEU A 47 2.41 4.85 -8.79
CA LEU A 47 1.42 5.94 -8.76
C LEU A 47 0.73 6.08 -10.12
N PRO A 48 -0.53 6.56 -10.15
CA PRO A 48 -1.24 6.83 -11.40
C PRO A 48 -0.52 7.86 -12.28
N GLU A 49 -0.73 7.80 -13.59
CA GLU A 49 -0.23 8.81 -14.51
C GLU A 49 -0.64 10.22 -14.08
N GLY A 50 0.32 11.15 -14.09
CA GLY A 50 0.11 12.54 -13.67
C GLY A 50 0.19 12.77 -12.15
N VAL A 51 0.29 11.72 -11.32
CA VAL A 51 0.52 11.85 -9.87
C VAL A 51 2.01 11.69 -9.58
N GLU A 52 2.70 12.82 -9.39
CA GLU A 52 4.13 12.82 -9.11
C GLU A 52 4.46 12.40 -7.67
N MET A 53 3.63 12.82 -6.72
CA MET A 53 3.83 12.58 -5.29
C MET A 53 2.50 12.48 -4.54
N VAL A 54 2.53 11.83 -3.38
CA VAL A 54 1.38 11.69 -2.48
C VAL A 54 1.70 12.33 -1.13
N MET A 55 0.82 13.20 -0.66
CA MET A 55 0.99 13.90 0.61
C MET A 55 0.43 13.09 1.79
N PRO A 56 0.98 13.25 3.00
CA PRO A 56 0.33 12.76 4.22
C PRO A 56 -1.07 13.37 4.36
N GLY A 57 -2.10 12.54 4.57
CA GLY A 57 -3.51 12.93 4.61
C GLY A 57 -4.27 12.67 3.30
N ASP A 58 -3.59 12.29 2.22
CA ASP A 58 -4.24 12.03 0.93
C ASP A 58 -4.87 10.65 0.84
N ASN A 59 -5.90 10.56 0.00
CA ASN A 59 -6.40 9.30 -0.54
C ASN A 59 -5.90 9.13 -1.96
N VAL A 60 -5.31 7.97 -2.27
CA VAL A 60 -4.71 7.69 -3.58
C VAL A 60 -5.04 6.29 -4.02
N LYS A 61 -5.29 6.12 -5.33
CA LYS A 61 -5.30 4.81 -5.98
C LYS A 61 -3.89 4.50 -6.44
N MET A 62 -3.40 3.29 -6.20
CA MET A 62 -2.07 2.89 -6.68
C MET A 62 -2.02 1.41 -7.01
N THR A 63 -1.08 1.05 -7.88
CA THR A 63 -0.75 -0.35 -8.16
C THR A 63 0.41 -0.77 -7.29
N VAL A 64 0.39 -2.00 -6.76
CA VAL A 64 1.42 -2.52 -5.86
C VAL A 64 1.93 -3.86 -6.36
N LYS A 65 3.26 -3.97 -6.43
CA LYS A 65 3.95 -5.24 -6.71
C LYS A 65 4.76 -5.71 -5.50
N LEU A 66 4.31 -6.80 -4.88
CA LEU A 66 4.94 -7.43 -3.72
C LEU A 66 6.17 -8.26 -4.12
N ILE A 67 7.16 -8.34 -3.24
CA ILE A 67 8.36 -9.18 -3.47
C ILE A 67 8.10 -10.67 -3.22
N ALA A 68 7.00 -10.99 -2.54
CA ALA A 68 6.59 -12.36 -2.21
C ALA A 68 5.06 -12.48 -2.27
N PRO A 69 4.55 -13.66 -2.63
CA PRO A 69 3.10 -13.89 -2.74
C PRO A 69 2.38 -13.79 -1.40
N ILE A 70 1.19 -13.18 -1.43
CA ILE A 70 0.24 -13.13 -0.31
C ILE A 70 -1.11 -13.68 -0.75
N ALA A 71 -1.71 -14.53 0.08
CA ALA A 71 -3.10 -14.95 -0.09
C ALA A 71 -4.04 -13.74 0.13
N MET A 72 -4.63 -13.23 -0.96
CA MET A 72 -5.48 -12.05 -0.94
C MET A 72 -6.72 -12.20 -1.80
N GLU A 73 -7.71 -11.34 -1.55
CA GLU A 73 -8.95 -11.21 -2.30
C GLU A 73 -9.32 -9.73 -2.38
N GLU A 74 -10.16 -9.35 -3.35
CA GLU A 74 -10.69 -8.00 -3.44
C GLU A 74 -11.47 -7.63 -2.16
N GLY A 75 -11.28 -6.41 -1.68
CA GLY A 75 -11.82 -5.96 -0.39
C GLY A 75 -10.96 -6.30 0.83
N LEU A 76 -9.88 -7.08 0.67
CA LEU A 76 -8.95 -7.33 1.76
C LEU A 76 -8.27 -6.02 2.20
N ARG A 77 -8.37 -5.72 3.49
CA ARG A 77 -7.71 -4.56 4.10
C ARG A 77 -6.28 -4.88 4.51
N PHE A 78 -5.41 -3.88 4.39
CA PHE A 78 -4.02 -3.96 4.79
C PHE A 78 -3.56 -2.62 5.40
N ALA A 79 -2.43 -2.66 6.09
CA ALA A 79 -1.73 -1.46 6.53
C ALA A 79 -0.42 -1.30 5.77
N ILE A 80 0.01 -0.06 5.55
CA ILE A 80 1.34 0.27 5.03
C ILE A 80 2.20 0.69 6.22
N ARG A 81 3.39 0.11 6.31
CA ARG A 81 4.30 0.30 7.44
C ARG A 81 5.70 0.68 6.99
N GLU A 82 6.33 1.53 7.79
CA GLU A 82 7.74 1.93 7.65
C GLU A 82 8.40 1.93 9.03
N GLY A 83 9.57 1.29 9.15
CA GLY A 83 10.30 1.25 10.43
C GLY A 83 9.45 0.73 11.59
N GLY A 84 8.50 -0.16 11.32
CA GLY A 84 7.56 -0.72 12.29
C GLY A 84 6.33 0.16 12.61
N ARG A 85 6.23 1.38 12.07
CA ARG A 85 5.09 2.30 12.27
C ARG A 85 4.10 2.23 11.11
N THR A 86 2.81 2.35 11.40
CA THR A 86 1.77 2.45 10.38
C THR A 86 1.76 3.84 9.78
N VAL A 87 1.88 3.93 8.45
CA VAL A 87 1.89 5.18 7.69
C VAL A 87 0.75 5.28 6.68
N GLY A 88 0.03 4.19 6.45
CA GLY A 88 -1.16 4.18 5.58
C GLY A 88 -2.08 3.01 5.89
N ALA A 89 -3.32 3.11 5.44
CA ALA A 89 -4.32 2.05 5.49
C ALA A 89 -4.96 1.92 4.11
N GLY A 90 -5.08 0.69 3.62
CA GLY A 90 -5.57 0.45 2.27
C GLY A 90 -6.49 -0.76 2.16
N VAL A 91 -7.13 -0.85 1.00
CA VAL A 91 -7.98 -1.95 0.59
C VAL A 91 -7.61 -2.39 -0.82
N VAL A 92 -7.49 -3.71 -1.02
CA VAL A 92 -7.29 -4.29 -2.35
C VAL A 92 -8.54 -4.01 -3.17
N SER A 93 -8.41 -3.26 -4.27
CA SER A 93 -9.53 -2.93 -5.15
C SER A 93 -9.68 -3.92 -6.30
N LYS A 94 -8.56 -4.46 -6.80
CA LYS A 94 -8.55 -5.42 -7.92
C LYS A 94 -7.25 -6.23 -7.92
N ILE A 95 -7.34 -7.53 -8.21
CA ILE A 95 -6.16 -8.39 -8.38
C ILE A 95 -5.76 -8.42 -9.85
N ILE A 96 -4.48 -8.19 -10.15
CA ILE A 96 -3.93 -8.16 -11.52
C ILE A 96 -3.30 -9.51 -11.88
N GLU A 97 -2.57 -10.11 -10.94
CA GLU A 97 -1.86 -11.39 -11.09
C GLU A 97 -1.92 -12.24 -9.83
#